data_AF-A0A0B6YTV9-F1
#
_entry.id   AF-A0A0B6YTV9-F1
#
_cell.length_a   1.000
_cell.length_b   1.000
_cell.length_c   1.000
_cell.angle_alpha   90.00
_cell.angle_beta   90.00
_cell.angle_gamma   90.00
#
_symmetry.space_group_name_H-M   'P 1'
#
loop_
_entity.id
_entity.type
_entity.pdbx_description
1 polymer ?
#
loop_
_entity_poly.entity_id
_entity_poly.type
_entity_poly.pdbx_seq_one_letter_code
_entity_poly.pdbx_strand_id
1 'polypeptide(L)'
;VLPLNFASVSFESPFDRDTVERCVKEILRAASLAIAAKQNVELCFPGIGRLTIRQGRVKMKFYKEFVNGMDSTGKLVDSLMNRVGIVDSVMSDRSLSRSHSNNTIVLPRINS
;
A
#
# COMPACT_ATOMS: atom_id res chain seq x y z
N VAL A 1 -10.71 -16.26 -0.23
CA VAL A 1 -9.66 -15.39 0.37
C VAL A 1 -8.85 -16.26 1.30
N LEU A 2 -7.52 -16.29 1.18
CA LEU A 2 -6.65 -17.01 2.12
C LEU A 2 -6.44 -16.13 3.36
N PRO A 3 -6.70 -16.62 4.59
CA PRO A 3 -6.47 -15.83 5.79
C PRO A 3 -4.98 -15.53 5.97
N LEU A 4 -4.66 -14.32 6.42
CA LEU A 4 -3.28 -13.96 6.77
C LEU A 4 -2.81 -14.80 7.95
N ASN A 5 -1.63 -15.41 7.83
CA ASN A 5 -1.02 -16.14 8.92
C ASN A 5 -0.26 -15.19 9.86
N PHE A 6 -0.92 -14.75 10.93
CA PHE A 6 -0.29 -13.88 11.93
C PHE A 6 0.92 -14.52 12.63
N ALA A 7 1.02 -15.85 12.67
CA ALA A 7 2.20 -16.51 13.24
C ALA A 7 3.43 -16.34 12.33
N SER A 8 3.26 -16.43 11.01
CA SER A 8 4.35 -16.18 10.06
C SER A 8 4.84 -14.74 10.14
N VAL A 9 3.91 -13.78 10.19
CA VAL A 9 4.26 -12.35 10.32
C VAL A 9 4.94 -12.06 11.66
N SER A 10 4.46 -12.64 12.76
CA SER A 10 5.10 -12.52 14.07
C SER A 10 6.51 -13.09 14.09
N PHE A 11 6.73 -14.25 13.44
CA PHE A 11 8.06 -14.86 13.33
C PHE A 11 9.07 -13.98 12.59
N GLU A 12 8.61 -13.22 11.58
CA GLU A 12 9.44 -12.29 10.80
C GLU A 12 9.55 -10.89 11.42
N SER A 13 8.99 -10.68 12.61
CA SER A 13 8.94 -9.36 13.26
C SER A 13 9.39 -9.43 14.73
N PRO A 14 9.73 -8.31 15.37
CA PRO A 14 10.02 -8.29 16.81
C PRO A 14 8.76 -8.33 17.69
N PHE A 15 7.57 -8.48 17.10
CA PHE A 15 6.29 -8.40 17.80
C PHE A 15 5.63 -9.77 17.96
N ASP A 16 4.99 -10.00 19.11
CA ASP A 16 4.22 -11.20 19.36
C ASP A 16 2.97 -11.28 18.46
N ARG A 17 2.43 -12.49 18.31
CA ARG A 17 1.30 -12.77 17.44
C ARG A 17 0.07 -11.92 17.76
N ASP A 18 -0.23 -11.70 19.04
CA ASP A 18 -1.42 -10.95 19.45
C ASP A 18 -1.27 -9.46 19.13
N THR A 19 -0.07 -8.91 19.33
CA THR A 19 0.28 -7.55 18.91
C THR A 19 0.16 -7.38 17.40
N VAL A 20 0.70 -8.32 16.61
CA VAL A 20 0.59 -8.32 15.14
C VAL A 20 -0.87 -8.38 14.70
N GLU A 21 -1.64 -9.32 15.26
CA GLU A 21 -3.06 -9.51 14.93
C GLU A 21 -3.88 -8.25 15.25
N ARG A 22 -3.65 -7.65 16.43
CA ARG A 22 -4.33 -6.41 16.85
C ARG A 22 -3.97 -5.26 15.92
N CYS A 23 -2.68 -5.06 15.63
CA CYS A 23 -2.21 -4.01 14.73
C CYS A 23 -2.86 -4.10 13.35
N VAL A 24 -2.87 -5.28 12.73
CA VAL A 24 -3.51 -5.50 11.43
C VAL A 24 -5.01 -5.19 11.49
N LYS A 25 -5.72 -5.69 12.52
CA LYS A 25 -7.16 -5.44 12.69
C LYS A 25 -7.47 -3.95 12.87
N GLU A 26 -6.66 -3.24 13.64
CA GLU A 26 -6.84 -1.80 13.89
C GLU A 26 -6.59 -0.96 12.64
N ILE A 27 -5.56 -1.28 11.85
CA ILE A 27 -5.29 -0.61 10.57
C ILE A 27 -6.47 -0.82 9.61
N LEU A 28 -6.98 -2.05 9.48
CA LEU A 28 -8.13 -2.36 8.63
C LEU A 28 -9.40 -1.66 9.11
N ARG A 29 -9.62 -1.60 10.42
CA ARG A 29 -10.75 -0.89 11.01
C ARG A 29 -10.66 0.61 10.74
N ALA A 30 -9.49 1.22 10.94
CA ALA A 30 -9.26 2.64 10.67
C ALA A 30 -9.47 2.96 9.18
N ALA A 31 -8.96 2.12 8.27
CA ALA A 31 -9.21 2.24 6.84
C ALA A 31 -10.71 2.18 6.51
N SER A 32 -11.42 1.20 7.06
CA SER A 32 -12.86 1.02 6.84
C SER A 32 -13.66 2.24 7.29
N LEU A 33 -13.37 2.79 8.48
CA LEU A 33 -14.02 4.00 8.98
C LEU A 33 -13.74 5.23 8.11
N ALA A 34 -12.49 5.41 7.69
CA ALA A 34 -12.10 6.52 6.82
C ALA A 34 -12.78 6.44 5.44
N ILE A 35 -12.88 5.24 4.86
CA ILE A 35 -13.59 5.00 3.59
C ILE A 35 -15.08 5.30 3.75
N ALA A 36 -15.71 4.82 4.84
CA ALA A 36 -17.11 5.09 5.12
C ALA A 36 -17.40 6.59 5.28
N ALA A 37 -16.47 7.33 5.89
CA ALA A 37 -16.50 8.79 6.00
C ALA A 37 -16.16 9.53 4.70
N LYS A 38 -15.97 8.84 3.57
CA LYS A 38 -15.56 9.40 2.26
C LYS A 38 -14.24 10.20 2.31
N GLN A 39 -13.38 9.89 3.28
CA GLN A 39 -12.05 10.48 3.39
C GLN A 39 -11.10 9.80 2.40
N ASN A 40 -10.01 10.49 2.05
CA ASN A 40 -8.96 9.87 1.27
C ASN A 40 -8.13 8.95 2.18
N VAL A 41 -7.86 7.73 1.73
CA VAL A 41 -7.04 6.77 2.48
C VAL A 41 -5.77 6.47 1.70
N GLU A 42 -4.67 6.39 2.43
CA GLU A 42 -3.37 6.02 1.89
C GLU A 42 -2.70 4.95 2.75
N LEU A 43 -2.37 3.84 2.11
CA LEU A 43 -1.62 2.72 2.67
C LEU A 43 -0.28 2.64 1.95
N CYS A 44 0.81 2.79 2.70
CA CYS A 44 2.16 2.62 2.19
C CYS A 44 2.66 1.21 2.51
N PHE A 45 3.13 0.52 1.49
CA PHE A 45 3.80 -0.78 1.59
C PHE A 45 5.27 -0.58 1.26
N PRO A 46 6.15 -0.47 2.27
CA PRO A 46 7.59 -0.29 2.05
C PRO A 46 8.15 -1.36 1.11
N GLY A 47 9.03 -0.94 0.20
CA GLY A 47 9.61 -1.82 -0.82
C GLY A 47 8.65 -2.29 -1.92
N ILE A 48 7.33 -2.04 -1.82
CA ILE A 48 6.34 -2.46 -2.82
C ILE A 48 5.71 -1.26 -3.53
N GLY A 49 5.13 -0.34 -2.77
CA GLY A 49 4.40 0.80 -3.33
C GLY A 49 3.36 1.41 -2.39
N ARG A 50 2.31 1.98 -2.98
CA ARG A 50 1.27 2.72 -2.27
C ARG A 50 -0.11 2.45 -2.84
N LEU A 51 -1.04 2.08 -1.97
CA LEU A 51 -2.46 1.97 -2.26
C LEU A 51 -3.15 3.26 -1.82
N THR A 52 -3.90 3.87 -2.74
CA THR A 52 -4.67 5.09 -2.47
C THR A 52 -6.14 4.86 -2.77
N ILE A 53 -7.00 5.40 -1.92
CA ILE A 53 -8.45 5.45 -2.12
C ILE A 53 -8.84 6.91 -2.09
N ARG A 54 -9.27 7.45 -3.21
CA ARG A 54 -9.68 8.86 -3.35
C ARG A 54 -10.99 8.94 -4.09
N GLN A 55 -11.98 9.63 -3.53
CA GLN A 55 -13.32 9.76 -4.13
C GLN A 55 -13.94 8.40 -4.52
N GLY A 56 -13.72 7.36 -3.69
CA GLY A 56 -14.19 5.99 -3.97
C GLY A 56 -13.42 5.24 -5.06
N ARG A 57 -12.38 5.84 -5.65
CA ARG A 57 -11.51 5.18 -6.63
C ARG A 57 -10.26 4.64 -5.95
N VAL A 58 -10.00 3.35 -6.17
CA VAL A 58 -8.82 2.65 -5.66
C VAL A 58 -7.73 2.67 -6.73
N LYS A 59 -6.52 3.13 -6.38
CA LYS A 59 -5.33 3.08 -7.25
C LYS A 59 -4.13 2.53 -6.47
N MET A 60 -3.54 1.46 -6.99
CA MET A 60 -2.24 0.95 -6.54
C MET A 60 -1.15 1.49 -7.45
N LYS A 61 -0.08 1.99 -6.84
CA LYS A 61 1.13 2.41 -7.54
C LYS A 61 2.32 1.66 -6.95
N PHE A 62 3.09 1.00 -7.80
CA PHE A 62 4.26 0.22 -7.40
C PHE A 62 5.54 1.04 -7.54
N TYR A 63 6.54 0.78 -6.69
CA TYR A 63 7.89 1.29 -6.90
C TYR A 63 8.50 0.60 -8.11
N LYS A 64 9.25 1.35 -8.92
CA LYS A 64 9.91 0.80 -10.12
C LYS A 64 10.85 -0.34 -9.75
N GLU A 65 11.57 -0.21 -8.64
CA GLU A 65 12.51 -1.17 -8.10
C GLU A 65 11.82 -2.50 -7.75
N PHE A 66 10.62 -2.43 -7.16
CA PHE A 66 9.78 -3.59 -6.87
C PHE A 66 9.40 -4.34 -8.14
N VAL A 67 8.89 -3.61 -9.14
CA VAL A 67 8.46 -4.20 -10.42
C VAL A 67 9.64 -4.81 -11.16
N ASN A 68 10.81 -4.16 -11.16
CA ASN A 68 12.04 -4.71 -11.75
C ASN A 68 12.52 -5.97 -11.04
N GLY A 69 12.34 -6.06 -9.72
CA GLY A 69 12.65 -7.27 -8.95
C GLY A 69 11.75 -8.45 -9.33
N MET A 70 10.52 -8.19 -9.79
CA MET A 70 9.59 -9.21 -10.26
C MET A 70 9.83 -9.62 -11.73
N ASP A 71 10.16 -8.65 -12.58
CA ASP A 71 10.46 -8.87 -14.00
C ASP A 71 11.70 -8.07 -14.41
N SER A 72 12.81 -8.78 -14.55
CA SER A 72 14.09 -8.20 -14.98
C SER A 72 14.11 -7.85 -16.47
N THR A 73 13.11 -8.27 -17.25
CA THR A 73 13.04 -7.97 -18.69
C THR A 73 12.51 -6.56 -18.99
N GLY A 74 11.93 -5.88 -18.00
CA GLY A 74 11.35 -4.54 -18.13
C GLY A 74 9.98 -4.49 -18.82
N LYS A 75 9.50 -5.60 -19.37
CA LYS A 75 8.20 -5.68 -20.06
C LYS A 75 7.03 -5.39 -19.14
N LEU A 76 7.14 -5.78 -17.86
CA LEU A 76 6.12 -5.52 -16.85
C LEU A 76 6.03 -4.03 -16.52
N VAL A 77 7.16 -3.34 -16.41
CA VAL A 77 7.19 -1.88 -16.21
C VAL A 77 6.53 -1.18 -17.39
N ASP A 78 6.90 -1.52 -18.61
CA ASP A 78 6.35 -0.92 -19.82
C ASP A 78 4.85 -1.16 -19.94
N SER A 79 4.39 -2.37 -19.59
CA SER A 79 2.98 -2.71 -19.59
C SER A 79 2.19 -1.91 -18.55
N LEU A 80 2.76 -1.68 -17.36
CA LEU A 80 2.13 -0.89 -16.30
C LEU A 80 2.14 0.62 -16.59
N MET A 81 3.12 1.11 -17.36
CA MET A 81 3.21 2.51 -17.76
C MET A 81 2.26 2.85 -18.92
N ASN A 82 2.12 1.94 -19.89
CA ASN A 82 1.39 2.20 -21.15
C ASN A 82 -0.08 1.72 -21.14
N ARG A 83 -0.58 1.18 -20.01
CA ARG A 83 -1.94 0.66 -19.93
C ARG A 83 -2.98 1.79 -19.87
N VAL A 84 -3.87 1.82 -20.85
CA VAL A 84 -5.03 2.72 -20.89
C VAL A 84 -5.89 2.55 -19.63
N GLY A 85 -6.15 3.65 -18.93
CA GLY A 85 -6.87 3.65 -17.65
C GLY A 85 -6.03 3.44 -16.39
N ILE A 86 -4.75 3.05 -16.53
CA ILE A 86 -3.79 2.89 -15.43
C ILE A 86 -2.48 3.65 -15.71
N VAL A 87 -2.59 4.81 -16.37
CA VAL A 87 -1.47 5.74 -16.50
C VAL A 87 -0.96 6.12 -15.10
N ASP A 88 0.36 6.02 -14.89
CA ASP A 88 1.05 6.34 -13.62
C ASP A 88 0.80 5.31 -12.48
N SER A 89 0.89 4.00 -12.80
CA SER A 89 0.95 2.90 -11.82
C SER A 89 2.36 2.51 -11.37
N VAL A 90 3.39 3.08 -11.96
CA VAL A 90 4.78 2.92 -11.53
C VAL A 90 5.28 4.29 -11.07
N MET A 91 5.88 4.35 -9.89
CA MET A 91 6.46 5.57 -9.34
C MET A 91 7.94 5.37 -9.00
N SER A 92 8.72 6.43 -9.09
CA SER A 92 10.06 6.48 -8.49
C SER A 92 9.90 6.77 -6.98
N ASP A 93 10.77 6.18 -6.16
CA ASP A 93 10.77 6.30 -4.68
C ASP A 93 10.78 7.76 -4.15
N ARG A 94 11.10 8.74 -5.00
CA ARG A 94 11.28 10.16 -4.65
C ARG A 94 10.01 10.95 -4.33
N SER A 95 8.82 10.36 -4.26
CA SER A 95 7.63 11.13 -3.90
C SER A 95 7.36 11.07 -2.40
N LEU A 96 8.05 11.93 -1.64
CA LEU A 96 7.48 12.47 -0.40
C LEU A 96 6.08 12.98 -0.75
N SER A 97 5.08 12.42 -0.09
CA SER A 97 3.65 12.71 -0.25
C SER A 97 3.43 14.19 -0.55
N ARG A 98 2.83 14.51 -1.71
CA ARG A 98 2.36 15.87 -2.01
C ARG A 98 1.53 16.37 -0.84
N SER A 99 1.74 17.65 -0.50
CA SER A 99 1.08 18.44 0.53
C SER A 99 -0.24 17.84 1.00
N HIS A 100 -0.24 17.37 2.25
CA HIS A 100 -1.37 16.77 2.94
C HIS A 100 -2.56 17.73 2.89
N SER A 101 -3.59 17.41 2.11
CA SER A 101 -4.89 18.04 2.34
C SER A 101 -5.45 17.46 3.65
N ASN A 102 -6.11 18.29 4.46
CA ASN A 102 -6.73 17.91 5.75
C ASN A 102 -7.69 16.70 5.69
N ASN A 103 -8.00 16.19 4.49
CA ASN A 103 -8.92 15.08 4.26
C ASN A 103 -8.23 13.77 3.86
N THR A 104 -6.92 13.60 4.13
CA THR A 104 -6.19 12.37 3.82
C THR A 104 -5.66 11.72 5.08
N ILE A 105 -6.10 10.48 5.35
CA ILE A 105 -5.57 9.63 6.42
C ILE A 105 -4.46 8.76 5.84
N VAL A 106 -3.25 8.93 6.37
CA VAL A 106 -2.10 8.06 6.09
C VAL A 106 -2.04 7.02 7.20
N LEU A 107 -2.21 5.75 6.82
CA LEU A 107 -2.14 4.66 7.77
C LEU A 107 -0.67 4.31 8.09
N PRO A 108 -0.40 3.73 9.27
CA PRO A 108 0.94 3.34 9.67
C PRO A 108 1.65 2.54 8.58
N ARG A 109 2.93 2.83 8.36
CA ARG A 109 3.75 2.06 7.42
C ARG A 109 4.25 0.80 8.12
N ILE A 110 4.20 -0.32 7.42
CA ILE A 110 4.77 -1.58 7.90
C ILE A 110 6.25 -1.55 7.56
N ASN A 111 7.09 -1.03 8.46
CA ASN A 111 8.53 -1.08 8.26
C ASN A 111 9.03 -2.46 8.72
N SER A 112 9.70 -3.19 7.83
CA SER A 112 10.52 -4.35 8.16
C SER A 112 11.89 -3.91 8.64
#